data_AF-A0A4R4QSN2-F1
#
_entry.id   AF-A0A4R4QSN2-F1
#
_cell.length_a   1.000
_cell.length_b   1.000
_cell.length_c   1.000
_cell.angle_alpha   90.00
_cell.angle_beta   90.00
_cell.angle_gamma   90.00
#
_symmetry.space_group_name_H-M   'P 1'
#
loop_
_entity.id
_entity.type
_entity.pdbx_description
1 polymer ?
#
loop_
_entity_poly.entity_id
_entity_poly.type
_entity_poly.pdbx_seq_one_letter_code
_entity_poly.pdbx_strand_id
1 'polypeptide(L)'
;MTPEEVGSRVAELLAPAETTPSVSGGGRHARAAVDVPATSWRDAVRAARDDAELDCDFFDWLSAVDELADGFDVVAHLWSTRQRHGLLLRTRVPREASTVASVVDLYPGADWHERETHEMFGVDFAGHADLRPLLLPPEFEGHPLRKEFVLASRVAKPWPGAKEPGESEAGGGRRPIRPPGVPAPGEWGTTPTPAGAGGVGERARGGTPARPAGDRPARPAPGARPARTARPARSGGDPAASGASGPATDAEGSSPTAGGPGPARPVPPPGAADRADDDGAGS
;
A
#
# COMPACT_ATOMS: atom_id res chain seq x y z
N MET A 1 21.03 18.07 -5.53
CA MET A 1 21.92 16.89 -5.48
C MET A 1 21.28 15.76 -6.26
N THR A 2 22.06 14.82 -6.81
CA THR A 2 21.52 13.56 -7.35
C THR A 2 21.01 12.67 -6.21
N PRO A 3 20.12 11.70 -6.48
CA PRO A 3 19.71 10.71 -5.48
C PRO A 3 20.88 10.00 -4.79
N GLU A 4 21.92 9.67 -5.53
CA GLU A 4 23.13 9.03 -5.04
C GLU A 4 23.93 9.95 -4.10
N GLU A 5 24.07 11.23 -4.46
CA GLU A 5 24.72 12.24 -3.62
C GLU A 5 23.95 12.47 -2.31
N VAL A 6 22.62 12.56 -2.37
CA VAL A 6 21.77 12.70 -1.18
C VAL A 6 21.95 11.50 -0.25
N GLY A 7 21.89 10.27 -0.79
CA GLY A 7 22.08 9.06 -0.01
C GLY A 7 23.47 8.97 0.61
N SER A 8 24.51 9.35 -0.14
CA SER A 8 25.89 9.37 0.35
C SER A 8 26.09 10.40 1.46
N ARG A 9 25.49 11.59 1.34
CA ARG A 9 25.56 12.65 2.35
C ARG A 9 24.91 12.22 3.67
N VAL A 10 23.76 11.55 3.61
CA VAL A 10 23.11 10.98 4.81
C VAL A 10 24.04 9.94 5.47
N ALA A 11 24.65 9.06 4.69
CA ALA A 11 25.58 8.04 5.21
C ALA A 11 26.81 8.67 5.90
N GLU A 12 27.36 9.75 5.33
CA GLU A 12 28.47 10.51 5.93
C GLU A 12 28.09 11.16 7.27
N LEU A 13 26.92 11.80 7.33
CA LEU A 13 26.43 12.47 8.54
C LEU A 13 26.14 11.51 9.70
N LEU A 14 25.81 10.27 9.38
CA LEU A 14 25.47 9.24 10.36
C LEU A 14 26.64 8.36 10.77
N ALA A 15 27.82 8.51 10.16
CA ALA A 15 28.99 7.73 10.52
C ALA A 15 29.32 7.88 12.03
N PRO A 16 29.55 6.77 12.75
CA PRO A 16 29.86 5.42 12.26
C PRO A 16 28.65 4.46 12.16
N ALA A 17 27.41 4.93 12.21
CA ALA A 17 26.24 4.07 12.08
C ALA A 17 26.23 3.34 10.73
N GLU A 18 25.82 2.06 10.75
CA GLU A 18 25.65 1.28 9.53
C GLU A 18 24.50 1.88 8.72
N THR A 19 24.73 2.28 7.47
CA THR A 19 23.69 2.82 6.61
C THR A 19 23.78 2.17 5.23
N THR A 20 22.64 1.91 4.61
CA THR A 20 22.59 1.33 3.25
C THR A 20 21.87 2.31 2.32
N PRO A 21 22.61 3.20 1.63
CA PRO A 21 22.04 4.06 0.62
C PRO A 21 21.71 3.29 -0.66
N SER A 22 20.62 3.68 -1.29
CA SER A 22 20.09 3.12 -2.53
C SER A 22 19.28 4.18 -3.28
N VAL A 23 18.88 3.86 -4.51
CA VAL A 23 18.01 4.72 -5.31
C VAL A 23 16.68 4.02 -5.54
N SER A 24 15.59 4.68 -5.19
CA SER A 24 14.22 4.20 -5.42
C SER A 24 13.60 4.93 -6.61
N GLY A 25 12.85 4.20 -7.44
CA GLY A 25 12.23 4.73 -8.66
C GLY A 25 13.17 4.73 -9.87
N GLY A 26 12.89 5.58 -10.86
CA GLY A 26 13.69 5.65 -12.08
C GLY A 26 13.45 6.92 -12.89
N GLY A 27 14.44 7.27 -13.72
CA GLY A 27 14.42 8.49 -14.54
C GLY A 27 14.23 9.75 -13.67
N ARG A 28 13.29 10.61 -14.07
CA ARG A 28 12.98 11.87 -13.36
C ARG A 28 12.37 11.69 -11.96
N HIS A 29 11.93 10.48 -11.61
CA HIS A 29 11.28 10.15 -10.34
C HIS A 29 12.19 9.39 -9.38
N ALA A 30 13.47 9.24 -9.75
CA ALA A 30 14.48 8.64 -8.90
C ALA A 30 14.69 9.50 -7.64
N ARG A 31 14.78 8.85 -6.50
CA ARG A 31 14.99 9.50 -5.19
C ARG A 31 15.90 8.66 -4.33
N ALA A 32 16.61 9.32 -3.41
CA ALA A 32 17.46 8.62 -2.46
C ALA A 32 16.60 7.76 -1.53
N ALA A 33 17.05 6.55 -1.22
CA ALA A 33 16.48 5.74 -0.16
C ALA A 33 17.62 5.23 0.73
N VAL A 34 17.56 5.50 2.03
CA VAL A 34 18.60 5.11 2.98
C VAL A 34 18.01 4.27 4.09
N ASP A 35 18.50 3.04 4.21
CA ASP A 35 18.19 2.18 5.35
C ASP A 35 19.12 2.53 6.51
N VAL A 36 18.54 2.78 7.68
CA VAL A 36 19.27 3.11 8.91
C VAL A 36 18.80 2.21 10.07
N PRO A 37 19.68 1.86 11.02
CA PRO A 37 19.31 1.20 12.26
C PRO A 37 18.27 2.01 13.03
N ALA A 38 17.37 1.32 13.73
CA ALA A 38 16.33 1.98 14.53
C ALA A 38 16.90 2.93 15.59
N THR A 39 18.10 2.63 16.10
CA THR A 39 18.85 3.47 17.05
C THR A 39 19.32 4.80 16.46
N SER A 40 19.51 4.87 15.14
CA SER A 40 19.96 6.08 14.42
C SER A 40 18.83 6.79 13.69
N TRP A 41 17.59 6.27 13.75
CA TRP A 41 16.44 6.81 13.03
C TRP A 41 16.20 8.30 13.26
N ARG A 42 16.07 8.71 14.53
CA ARG A 42 15.77 10.12 14.86
C ARG A 42 16.92 11.04 14.49
N ASP A 43 18.16 10.59 14.66
CA ASP A 43 19.34 11.34 14.29
C ASP A 43 19.44 11.49 12.76
N ALA A 44 19.05 10.46 11.99
CA ALA A 44 18.94 10.54 10.53
C ALA A 44 17.91 11.56 10.08
N VAL A 45 16.73 11.57 10.71
CA VAL A 45 15.66 12.53 10.42
C VAL A 45 16.10 13.96 10.77
N ARG A 46 16.80 14.14 11.90
CA ARG A 46 17.38 15.43 12.28
C ARG A 46 18.48 15.88 11.30
N ALA A 47 19.41 15.00 10.96
CA ALA A 47 20.50 15.30 10.03
C ALA A 47 19.96 15.70 8.65
N ALA A 48 18.95 14.99 8.15
CA ALA A 48 18.30 15.34 6.87
C ALA A 48 17.64 16.72 6.90
N ARG A 49 17.08 17.13 8.04
CA ARG A 49 16.46 18.44 8.24
C ARG A 49 17.50 19.56 8.33
N ASP A 50 18.51 19.37 9.18
CA ASP A 50 19.38 20.44 9.68
C ASP A 50 20.65 20.63 8.83
N ASP A 51 21.06 19.64 8.04
CA ASP A 51 22.20 19.77 7.13
C ASP A 51 21.88 20.72 5.98
N ALA A 52 22.80 21.65 5.69
CA ALA A 52 22.58 22.71 4.72
C ALA A 52 22.51 22.23 3.25
N GLU A 53 23.10 21.07 2.94
CA GLU A 53 23.05 20.48 1.60
C GLU A 53 21.77 19.65 1.43
N LEU A 54 21.38 18.89 2.46
CA LEU A 54 20.15 18.10 2.46
C LEU A 54 18.89 18.95 2.59
N ASP A 55 18.85 19.86 3.57
CA ASP A 55 17.84 20.90 3.75
C ASP A 55 16.41 20.40 3.52
N CYS A 56 16.08 19.21 4.06
CA CYS A 56 14.77 18.62 3.91
C CYS A 56 13.80 19.32 4.86
N ASP A 57 13.26 20.44 4.43
CA ASP A 57 12.37 21.31 5.20
C ASP A 57 10.90 20.87 5.19
N PHE A 58 10.55 19.90 4.33
CA PHE A 58 9.18 19.40 4.17
C PHE A 58 9.07 17.91 4.50
N PHE A 59 8.19 17.60 5.46
CA PHE A 59 7.75 16.24 5.75
C PHE A 59 6.52 15.92 4.89
N ASP A 60 6.60 14.86 4.09
CA ASP A 60 5.52 14.46 3.18
C ASP A 60 4.61 13.41 3.82
N TRP A 61 5.16 12.24 4.15
CA TRP A 61 4.40 11.16 4.81
C TRP A 61 5.32 10.20 5.59
N LEU A 62 4.72 9.47 6.53
CA LEU A 62 5.32 8.33 7.21
C LEU A 62 4.33 7.16 7.23
N SER A 63 4.82 5.95 6.99
CA SER A 63 4.03 4.72 7.11
C SER A 63 4.94 3.54 7.45
N ALA A 64 4.37 2.33 7.50
CA ALA A 64 5.13 1.11 7.70
C ALA A 64 4.82 0.05 6.62
N VAL A 65 5.72 -0.92 6.48
CA VAL A 65 5.54 -2.13 5.67
C VAL A 65 5.75 -3.33 6.57
N ASP A 66 4.77 -4.23 6.62
CA ASP A 66 4.88 -5.50 7.35
C ASP A 66 5.73 -6.49 6.55
N GLU A 67 6.98 -6.73 6.97
CA GLU A 67 7.88 -7.73 6.38
C GLU A 67 7.75 -9.11 7.06
N LEU A 68 6.58 -9.40 7.64
CA LEU A 68 6.25 -10.66 8.29
C LEU A 68 7.22 -10.96 9.43
N ALA A 69 7.97 -12.05 9.33
CA ALA A 69 8.89 -12.51 10.37
C ALA A 69 10.08 -11.55 10.56
N ASP A 70 10.42 -10.74 9.55
CA ASP A 70 11.54 -9.82 9.61
C ASP A 70 11.21 -8.51 10.36
N GLY A 71 9.94 -8.29 10.70
CA GLY A 71 9.47 -7.12 11.43
C GLY A 71 8.76 -6.10 10.56
N PHE A 72 8.86 -4.82 10.92
CA PHE A 72 8.22 -3.72 10.20
C PHE A 72 9.27 -2.73 9.69
N ASP A 73 9.17 -2.37 8.41
CA ASP A 73 9.92 -1.26 7.84
C ASP A 73 9.13 0.03 8.02
N VAL A 74 9.57 0.89 8.93
CA VAL A 74 9.05 2.25 9.06
C VAL A 74 9.73 3.12 8.00
N VAL A 75 8.94 3.84 7.22
CA VAL A 75 9.41 4.65 6.09
C VAL A 75 8.90 6.07 6.24
N ALA A 76 9.79 7.05 6.15
CA ALA A 76 9.47 8.46 6.09
C ALA A 76 9.95 9.05 4.77
N HIS A 77 9.10 9.84 4.12
CA HIS A 77 9.45 10.62 2.95
C HIS A 77 9.65 12.09 3.34
N LEU A 78 10.86 12.57 3.10
CA LEU A 78 11.29 13.95 3.35
C LEU A 78 11.65 14.61 2.02
N TRP A 79 11.40 15.91 1.93
CA TRP A 79 11.64 16.69 0.73
C TRP A 79 12.32 18.01 1.08
N SER A 80 13.26 18.42 0.24
CA SER A 80 13.80 19.78 0.27
C SER A 80 13.08 20.63 -0.75
N THR A 81 12.27 21.60 -0.31
CA THR A 81 11.58 22.54 -1.21
C THR A 81 12.58 23.47 -1.89
N ARG A 82 13.67 23.81 -1.20
CA ARG A 82 14.69 24.73 -1.69
C ARG A 82 15.66 24.07 -2.66
N GLN A 83 16.17 22.88 -2.32
CA GLN A 83 17.11 22.12 -3.16
C GLN A 83 16.42 21.24 -4.20
N ARG A 84 15.11 20.99 -4.05
CA ARG A 84 14.25 20.19 -4.94
C ARG A 84 14.70 18.75 -5.12
N HIS A 85 15.05 18.08 -4.03
CA HIS A 85 15.31 16.64 -3.99
C HIS A 85 14.51 15.97 -2.86
N GLY A 86 14.32 14.67 -2.98
CA GLY A 86 13.59 13.85 -2.00
C GLY A 86 14.44 12.73 -1.42
N LEU A 87 14.10 12.33 -0.21
CA LEU A 87 14.76 11.30 0.57
C LEU A 87 13.71 10.37 1.20
N LEU A 88 13.85 9.06 0.97
CA LEU A 88 13.17 8.03 1.75
C LEU A 88 14.12 7.54 2.85
N LEU A 89 13.80 7.85 4.10
CA LEU A 89 14.46 7.23 5.24
C LEU A 89 13.67 5.99 5.65
N ARG A 90 14.37 4.87 5.84
CA ARG A 90 13.77 3.60 6.21
C ARG A 90 14.47 3.02 7.42
N THR A 91 13.72 2.42 8.32
CA THR A 91 14.30 1.65 9.42
C THR A 91 13.47 0.41 9.69
N ARG A 92 14.14 -0.68 10.03
CA ARG A 92 13.49 -1.94 10.39
C ARG A 92 13.41 -2.07 11.89
N VAL A 93 12.21 -2.30 12.42
CA VAL A 93 11.97 -2.61 13.83
C VAL A 93 11.53 -4.07 13.99
N PRO A 94 12.02 -4.78 15.02
CA PRO A 94 11.59 -6.15 15.30
C PRO A 94 10.09 -6.24 15.55
N ARG A 95 9.47 -7.38 15.25
CA ARG A 95 8.03 -7.58 15.38
C ARG A 95 7.58 -7.64 16.83
N GLU A 96 8.38 -8.25 17.69
CA GLU A 96 8.11 -8.45 19.12
C GLU A 96 8.29 -7.17 19.94
N ALA A 97 9.07 -6.23 19.41
CA ALA A 97 9.39 -4.95 20.03
C ALA A 97 9.37 -3.84 18.96
N SER A 98 8.19 -3.67 18.34
CA SER A 98 7.97 -2.75 17.23
C SER A 98 7.90 -1.30 17.71
N THR A 99 9.02 -0.76 18.19
CA THR A 99 9.13 0.62 18.68
C THR A 99 10.22 1.37 17.95
N VAL A 100 9.93 2.60 17.54
CA VAL A 100 10.88 3.56 16.94
C VAL A 100 10.77 4.91 17.65
N ALA A 101 11.79 5.77 17.57
CA ALA A 101 11.70 7.11 18.14
C ALA A 101 10.75 8.01 17.32
N SER A 102 9.88 8.74 18.02
CA SER A 102 9.03 9.78 17.43
C SER A 102 9.88 10.91 16.85
N VAL A 103 9.38 11.53 15.77
CA VAL A 103 9.99 12.68 15.10
C VAL A 103 9.07 13.89 15.06
N VAL A 104 7.97 13.89 15.83
CA VAL A 104 7.00 14.99 15.90
C VAL A 104 7.62 16.31 16.33
N ASP A 105 8.63 16.29 17.21
CA ASP A 105 9.36 17.49 17.63
C ASP A 105 10.20 18.10 16.49
N LEU A 106 10.61 17.27 15.52
CA LEU A 106 11.32 17.71 14.32
C LEU A 106 10.32 18.16 13.24
N TYR A 107 9.27 17.36 13.02
CA TYR A 107 8.22 17.64 12.04
C TYR A 107 6.84 17.47 12.69
N PRO A 108 6.17 18.58 13.07
CA PRO A 108 4.85 18.50 13.69
C PRO A 108 3.79 17.78 12.83
N GLY A 109 3.96 17.77 11.50
CA GLY A 109 3.09 17.02 10.58
C GLY A 109 3.19 15.50 10.70
N ALA A 110 4.21 14.97 11.39
CA ALA A 110 4.36 13.54 11.64
C ALA A 110 3.34 13.00 12.67
N ASP A 111 2.74 13.85 13.51
CA ASP A 111 1.82 13.42 14.59
C ASP A 111 0.69 12.53 14.07
N TRP A 112 0.07 12.91 12.97
CA TRP A 112 -1.04 12.15 12.36
C TRP A 112 -0.56 10.82 11.78
N HIS A 113 0.62 10.82 11.15
CA HIS A 113 1.18 9.65 10.49
C HIS A 113 1.73 8.63 11.48
N GLU A 114 2.34 9.07 12.58
CA GLU A 114 2.79 8.20 13.66
C GLU A 114 1.59 7.54 14.35
N ARG A 115 0.52 8.29 14.61
CA ARG A 115 -0.73 7.74 15.16
C ARG A 115 -1.43 6.77 14.22
N GLU A 116 -1.53 7.10 12.93
CA GLU A 116 -2.06 6.21 11.91
C GLU A 116 -1.23 4.92 11.82
N THR A 117 0.10 5.04 11.77
CA THR A 117 0.99 3.87 11.69
C THR A 117 0.91 3.00 12.94
N HIS A 118 0.79 3.62 14.12
CA HIS A 118 0.55 2.93 15.37
C HIS A 118 -0.77 2.14 15.34
N GLU A 119 -1.86 2.75 14.91
CA GLU A 119 -3.15 2.07 14.86
C GLU A 119 -3.21 0.98 13.77
N MET A 120 -2.65 1.26 12.58
CA MET A 120 -2.72 0.37 11.42
C MET A 120 -1.76 -0.81 11.48
N PHE A 121 -0.58 -0.64 12.08
CA PHE A 121 0.49 -1.64 12.12
C PHE A 121 0.89 -2.04 13.55
N GLY A 122 0.48 -1.32 14.59
CA GLY A 122 0.90 -1.56 15.98
C GLY A 122 2.36 -1.24 16.22
N VAL A 123 2.92 -0.25 15.51
CA VAL A 123 4.26 0.28 15.75
C VAL A 123 4.18 1.42 16.76
N ASP A 124 4.95 1.35 17.84
CA ASP A 124 5.03 2.39 18.87
C ASP A 124 6.05 3.46 18.52
N PHE A 125 5.74 4.71 18.89
CA PHE A 125 6.61 5.87 18.69
C PHE A 125 7.04 6.46 20.03
N ALA A 126 8.23 6.10 20.47
CA ALA A 126 8.79 6.54 21.74
C ALA A 126 9.02 8.06 21.74
N GLY A 127 8.44 8.76 22.72
CA GLY A 127 8.49 10.21 22.83
C GLY A 127 7.29 10.94 22.22
N HIS A 128 6.35 10.23 21.60
CA HIS A 128 5.10 10.83 21.11
C HIS A 128 4.19 11.21 22.29
N ALA A 129 3.67 12.44 22.30
CA ALA A 129 2.89 12.96 23.43
C ALA A 129 1.47 12.37 23.53
N ASP A 130 0.83 12.07 22.39
CA ASP A 130 -0.55 11.59 22.32
C ASP A 130 -0.75 10.45 21.30
N LEU A 131 -0.18 9.27 21.58
CA LEU A 131 -0.25 8.13 20.65
C LEU A 131 -1.56 7.34 20.79
N ARG A 132 -2.69 8.03 20.69
CA ARG A 132 -4.04 7.42 20.71
C ARG A 132 -4.52 7.06 19.29
N PRO A 133 -5.41 6.05 19.15
CA PRO A 133 -6.09 5.72 17.89
C PRO A 133 -6.66 6.95 17.17
N LEU A 134 -6.68 6.94 15.84
CA LEU A 134 -7.03 8.08 14.99
C LEU A 134 -8.17 7.78 14.00
N LEU A 135 -8.18 6.61 13.38
CA LEU A 135 -8.99 6.28 12.20
C LEU A 135 -10.08 5.24 12.49
N LEU A 136 -9.83 4.25 13.34
CA LEU A 136 -10.72 3.11 13.53
C LEU A 136 -11.78 3.40 14.60
N PRO A 137 -12.96 2.76 14.51
CA PRO A 137 -13.94 2.77 15.58
C PRO A 137 -13.33 2.25 16.90
N PRO A 138 -13.76 2.77 18.07
CA PRO A 138 -13.23 2.33 19.37
C PRO A 138 -13.38 0.82 19.64
N GLU A 139 -14.34 0.17 18.99
CA GLU A 139 -14.62 -1.26 19.13
C GLU A 139 -13.79 -2.12 18.16
N PHE A 140 -12.98 -1.52 17.30
CA PHE A 140 -12.15 -2.25 16.36
C PHE A 140 -10.96 -2.89 17.09
N GLU A 141 -10.81 -4.21 16.92
CA GLU A 141 -9.70 -4.97 17.50
C GLU A 141 -8.69 -5.36 16.42
N GLY A 142 -7.41 -5.07 16.68
CA GLY A 142 -6.28 -5.46 15.85
C GLY A 142 -5.77 -4.37 14.90
N HIS A 143 -4.91 -4.77 13.97
CA HIS A 143 -4.12 -3.88 13.11
C HIS A 143 -4.34 -4.25 11.63
N PRO A 144 -5.23 -3.56 10.91
CA PRO A 144 -5.76 -4.01 9.63
C PRO A 144 -4.73 -4.07 8.49
N LEU A 145 -3.62 -3.33 8.59
CA LEU A 145 -2.56 -3.33 7.56
C LEU A 145 -1.46 -4.36 7.82
N ARG A 146 -1.55 -5.14 8.91
CA ARG A 146 -0.71 -6.33 9.07
C ARG A 146 -1.09 -7.39 8.04
N LYS A 147 -0.11 -8.00 7.40
CA LYS A 147 -0.31 -9.02 6.35
C LYS A 147 -1.00 -10.29 6.87
N GLU A 148 -0.90 -10.55 8.17
CA GLU A 148 -1.59 -11.67 8.85
C GLU A 148 -3.04 -11.36 9.23
N PHE A 149 -3.45 -10.10 9.20
CA PHE A 149 -4.80 -9.70 9.61
C PHE A 149 -5.84 -10.20 8.61
N VAL A 150 -6.86 -10.88 9.13
CA VAL A 150 -7.92 -11.47 8.31
C VAL A 150 -8.89 -10.37 7.87
N LEU A 151 -8.83 -10.00 6.60
CA LEU A 151 -9.82 -9.10 6.04
C LEU A 151 -11.20 -9.79 6.00
N ALA A 152 -12.17 -9.24 6.73
CA ALA A 152 -13.55 -9.75 6.73
C ALA A 152 -14.14 -9.84 5.31
N SER A 153 -13.72 -8.96 4.39
CA SER A 153 -14.09 -9.02 2.97
C SER A 153 -13.63 -10.32 2.28
N ARG A 154 -12.49 -10.90 2.67
CA ARG A 154 -11.99 -12.19 2.16
C ARG A 154 -12.78 -13.39 2.71
N VAL A 155 -13.48 -13.20 3.83
CA VAL A 155 -14.33 -14.24 4.44
C VAL A 155 -15.77 -14.14 3.92
N ALA A 156 -16.28 -12.91 3.75
CA ALA A 156 -17.67 -12.65 3.37
C ALA A 156 -17.95 -12.90 1.88
N LYS A 157 -16.96 -12.71 0.99
CA LYS A 157 -17.11 -12.99 -0.45
C LYS A 157 -16.25 -14.20 -0.83
N PRO A 158 -16.83 -15.25 -1.46
CA PRO A 158 -16.06 -16.37 -1.99
C PRO A 158 -14.97 -15.84 -2.93
N TRP A 159 -13.74 -16.33 -2.77
CA TRP A 159 -12.63 -15.97 -3.65
C TRP A 159 -12.48 -16.99 -4.80
N PRO A 160 -12.15 -16.54 -6.03
CA PRO A 160 -12.16 -15.17 -6.52
C PRO A 160 -13.62 -14.74 -6.72
N GLY A 161 -14.04 -13.63 -6.10
CA GLY A 161 -15.41 -13.16 -6.25
C GLY A 161 -15.75 -12.96 -7.72
N ALA A 162 -17.02 -13.11 -8.08
CA ALA A 162 -17.52 -12.88 -9.44
C ALA A 162 -16.86 -11.63 -10.04
N LYS A 163 -16.14 -11.81 -11.15
CA LYS A 163 -15.30 -10.75 -11.73
C LYS A 163 -16.18 -9.68 -12.36
N GLU A 164 -17.39 -10.05 -12.76
CA GLU A 164 -18.40 -9.16 -13.33
C GLU A 164 -19.78 -9.38 -12.70
N PRO A 165 -20.64 -8.34 -12.65
CA PRO A 165 -22.02 -8.47 -12.21
C PRO A 165 -22.79 -9.48 -13.07
N GLY A 166 -23.08 -10.67 -12.52
CA GLY A 166 -23.87 -11.72 -13.19
C GLY A 166 -23.10 -13.01 -13.53
N GLU A 167 -21.80 -13.11 -13.24
CA GLU A 167 -21.12 -14.42 -13.26
C GLU A 167 -21.67 -15.31 -12.15
N SER A 168 -22.24 -16.46 -12.53
CA SER A 168 -22.68 -17.47 -11.57
C SER A 168 -21.49 -18.16 -10.90
N GLU A 169 -21.58 -18.41 -9.59
CA GLU A 169 -20.67 -19.17 -8.69
C GLU A 169 -20.30 -20.60 -9.16
N ALA A 170 -20.79 -21.03 -10.33
CA ALA A 170 -20.59 -22.36 -10.89
C ALA A 170 -19.32 -22.44 -11.77
N GLY A 171 -18.17 -22.05 -11.22
CA GLY A 171 -16.85 -22.32 -11.80
C GLY A 171 -16.31 -23.68 -11.34
N GLY A 172 -16.27 -24.66 -12.24
CA GLY A 172 -16.14 -26.08 -11.94
C GLY A 172 -15.00 -26.53 -11.00
N GLY A 173 -15.36 -27.43 -10.06
CA GLY A 173 -14.61 -28.60 -9.58
C GLY A 173 -13.21 -28.43 -8.95
N ARG A 174 -12.60 -27.25 -8.99
CA ARG A 174 -11.29 -27.01 -8.38
C ARG A 174 -11.49 -26.48 -6.98
N ARG A 175 -10.89 -27.15 -5.99
CA ARG A 175 -10.82 -26.64 -4.61
C ARG A 175 -10.26 -25.21 -4.68
N PRO A 176 -10.99 -24.19 -4.20
CA PRO A 176 -10.51 -22.82 -4.27
C PRO A 176 -9.18 -22.73 -3.51
N ILE A 177 -8.14 -22.26 -4.21
CA ILE A 177 -6.86 -21.93 -3.60
C ILE A 177 -7.12 -20.74 -2.69
N ARG A 178 -6.96 -20.97 -1.38
CA ARG A 178 -7.14 -19.95 -0.35
C ARG A 178 -5.89 -19.08 -0.29
N PRO A 179 -6.01 -17.75 -0.25
CA PRO A 179 -4.87 -16.90 0.03
C PRO A 179 -4.33 -17.18 1.45
N PRO A 180 -3.04 -16.97 1.69
CA PRO A 180 -2.44 -17.10 3.02
C PRO A 180 -3.19 -16.25 4.06
N GLY A 181 -3.36 -16.78 5.27
CA GLY A 181 -3.95 -16.05 6.40
C GLY A 181 -5.47 -16.05 6.51
N VAL A 182 -6.24 -16.57 5.53
CA VAL A 182 -7.71 -16.61 5.64
C VAL A 182 -8.19 -17.90 6.34
N PRO A 183 -8.87 -17.82 7.51
CA PRO A 183 -9.47 -18.96 8.19
C PRO A 183 -10.52 -19.67 7.32
N ALA A 184 -10.85 -20.92 7.61
CA ALA A 184 -11.90 -21.62 6.90
C ALA A 184 -13.27 -20.95 7.15
N PRO A 185 -14.22 -21.05 6.19
CA PRO A 185 -15.58 -20.58 6.42
C PRO A 185 -16.18 -21.20 7.70
N GLY A 186 -16.64 -20.36 8.63
CA GLY A 186 -17.14 -20.77 9.94
C GLY A 186 -16.11 -20.84 11.07
N GLU A 187 -14.81 -20.69 10.78
CA GLU A 187 -13.76 -20.52 11.82
C GLU A 187 -13.65 -19.06 12.30
N TRP A 188 -14.13 -18.09 11.49
CA TRP A 188 -14.11 -16.67 11.82
C TRP A 188 -15.49 -16.04 11.53
N GLY A 189 -16.05 -15.38 12.55
CA GLY A 189 -17.37 -14.74 12.48
C GLY A 189 -18.55 -15.72 12.51
N THR A 190 -19.74 -15.21 12.79
CA THR A 190 -20.98 -15.99 12.66
C THR A 190 -21.30 -16.17 11.18
N THR A 191 -21.38 -17.41 10.70
CA THR A 191 -21.92 -17.71 9.37
C THR A 191 -23.32 -17.10 9.28
N PRO A 192 -23.58 -16.14 8.37
CA PRO A 192 -24.93 -15.67 8.15
C PRO A 192 -25.75 -16.87 7.69
N THR A 193 -26.71 -17.30 8.52
CA THR A 193 -27.74 -18.22 8.06
C THR A 193 -28.44 -17.53 6.90
N PRO A 194 -28.54 -18.14 5.71
CA PRO A 194 -29.28 -17.54 4.61
C PRO A 194 -30.68 -17.21 5.13
N ALA A 195 -31.08 -15.94 5.04
CA ALA A 195 -32.42 -15.52 5.39
C ALA A 195 -33.41 -16.31 4.50
N GLY A 196 -34.08 -17.31 5.08
CA GLY A 196 -35.06 -18.11 4.36
C GLY A 196 -35.17 -19.59 4.72
N ALA A 197 -34.32 -20.16 5.58
CA ALA A 197 -34.47 -21.56 6.01
C ALA A 197 -35.22 -21.69 7.35
N GLY A 198 -36.47 -21.20 7.37
CA GLY A 198 -37.40 -21.47 8.46
C GLY A 198 -37.94 -22.90 8.38
N GLY A 199 -37.54 -23.74 9.34
CA GLY A 199 -38.23 -24.92 9.85
C GLY A 199 -38.93 -25.88 8.88
N VAL A 200 -38.31 -27.03 8.62
CA VAL A 200 -39.06 -28.27 8.34
C VAL A 200 -38.40 -29.43 9.08
N GLY A 201 -39.22 -30.14 9.85
CA GLY A 201 -38.82 -31.03 10.92
C GLY A 201 -37.96 -32.24 10.55
N GLU A 202 -37.29 -32.70 11.60
CA GLU A 202 -36.57 -33.94 11.72
C GLU A 202 -37.40 -35.14 11.23
N ARG A 203 -36.91 -35.83 10.19
CA ARG A 203 -37.34 -37.20 9.86
C ARG A 203 -36.13 -38.09 9.61
N ALA A 204 -36.25 -39.29 10.16
CA ALA A 204 -35.22 -40.29 10.27
C ALA A 204 -34.80 -40.93 8.93
N ARG A 205 -33.54 -41.39 8.97
CA ARG A 205 -32.72 -42.16 8.02
C ARG A 205 -33.43 -43.07 7.03
N GLY A 206 -32.92 -43.07 5.79
CA GLY A 206 -32.98 -44.19 4.86
C GLY A 206 -31.70 -44.23 4.01
N GLY A 207 -30.76 -45.10 4.36
CA GLY A 207 -29.52 -45.32 3.60
C GLY A 207 -29.78 -46.14 2.33
N THR A 208 -29.22 -45.72 1.20
CA THR A 208 -29.20 -46.51 -0.03
C THR A 208 -27.93 -47.36 -0.07
N PRO A 209 -28.02 -48.69 -0.32
CA PRO A 209 -26.85 -49.56 -0.33
C PRO A 209 -25.94 -49.30 -1.54
N ALA A 210 -24.64 -49.48 -1.32
CA ALA A 210 -23.58 -49.32 -2.31
C ALA A 210 -23.72 -50.32 -3.48
N ARG A 211 -23.57 -49.85 -4.73
CA ARG A 211 -23.44 -50.71 -5.90
C ARG A 211 -22.06 -51.41 -5.88
N PRO A 212 -21.98 -52.69 -6.28
CA PRO A 212 -20.72 -53.42 -6.35
C PRO A 212 -19.80 -52.89 -7.47
N ALA A 213 -18.50 -52.99 -7.23
CA ALA A 213 -17.44 -52.54 -8.12
C ALA A 213 -17.41 -53.36 -9.42
N GLY A 214 -17.55 -52.69 -10.57
CA GLY A 214 -17.27 -53.26 -11.88
C GLY A 214 -15.83 -52.95 -12.30
N ASP A 215 -15.16 -53.94 -12.90
CA ASP A 215 -13.75 -53.88 -13.29
C ASP A 215 -13.43 -52.71 -14.23
N ARG A 216 -12.37 -51.99 -13.88
CA ARG A 216 -11.82 -50.86 -14.65
C ARG A 216 -10.71 -51.38 -15.55
N PRO A 217 -10.72 -51.15 -16.88
CA PRO A 217 -9.62 -51.56 -17.73
C PRO A 217 -8.34 -50.79 -17.39
N ALA A 218 -7.20 -51.49 -17.45
CA ALA A 218 -5.89 -51.01 -17.04
C ALA A 218 -5.40 -49.79 -17.85
N ARG A 219 -4.72 -48.88 -17.16
CA ARG A 219 -4.06 -47.69 -17.72
C ARG A 219 -2.80 -48.10 -18.51
N PRO A 220 -2.59 -47.61 -19.74
CA PRO A 220 -1.33 -47.83 -20.46
C PRO A 220 -0.15 -47.09 -19.80
N ALA A 221 1.04 -47.69 -19.87
CA ALA A 221 2.29 -47.14 -19.34
C ALA A 221 2.75 -45.86 -20.09
N PRO A 222 3.61 -45.02 -19.48
CA PRO A 222 4.03 -43.74 -20.06
C PRO A 222 4.99 -43.98 -21.25
N GLY A 223 4.68 -43.41 -22.43
CA GLY A 223 5.65 -43.32 -23.55
C GLY A 223 5.12 -43.49 -24.98
N ALA A 224 3.88 -43.91 -25.20
CA ALA A 224 3.35 -44.13 -26.57
C ALA A 224 2.52 -42.94 -27.07
N ARG A 225 3.02 -42.19 -28.06
CA ARG A 225 2.31 -41.09 -28.75
C ARG A 225 1.62 -41.62 -30.00
N PRO A 226 0.28 -41.57 -30.14
CA PRO A 226 -0.38 -41.86 -31.42
C PRO A 226 -0.38 -40.63 -32.33
N ALA A 227 -0.25 -40.88 -33.63
CA ALA A 227 -0.12 -39.89 -34.70
C ALA A 227 -1.41 -39.05 -34.90
N ARG A 228 -1.23 -37.76 -35.21
CA ARG A 228 -2.30 -36.85 -35.63
C ARG A 228 -2.82 -37.26 -37.01
N THR A 229 -4.11 -37.57 -37.11
CA THR A 229 -4.80 -37.74 -38.39
C THR A 229 -5.03 -36.37 -39.05
N ALA A 230 -4.65 -36.25 -40.32
CA ALA A 230 -4.83 -35.06 -41.13
C ALA A 230 -6.28 -34.96 -41.63
N ARG A 231 -6.81 -33.72 -41.68
CA ARG A 231 -8.11 -33.39 -42.25
C ARG A 231 -7.93 -33.07 -43.75
N PRO A 232 -8.78 -33.58 -44.67
CA PRO A 232 -8.59 -33.41 -46.10
C PRO A 232 -8.96 -32.01 -46.59
N ALA A 233 -8.23 -31.57 -47.62
CA ALA A 233 -8.38 -30.29 -48.32
C ALA A 233 -9.68 -30.20 -49.13
N ARG A 234 -10.20 -28.98 -49.28
CA ARG A 234 -11.18 -28.63 -50.32
C ARG A 234 -10.64 -27.46 -51.14
N SER A 235 -10.75 -27.64 -52.45
CA SER A 235 -10.24 -26.82 -53.53
C SER A 235 -11.20 -25.70 -53.94
N GLY A 236 -10.63 -24.53 -54.23
CA GLY A 236 -10.89 -23.72 -55.43
C GLY A 236 -12.19 -22.91 -55.52
N GLY A 237 -12.04 -21.58 -55.57
CA GLY A 237 -13.06 -20.65 -56.07
C GLY A 237 -12.79 -19.19 -55.69
N ASP A 238 -11.94 -18.51 -56.44
CA ASP A 238 -11.78 -17.05 -56.53
C ASP A 238 -12.46 -16.56 -57.85
N PRO A 239 -12.60 -15.24 -58.16
CA PRO A 239 -12.36 -14.03 -57.36
C PRO A 239 -13.45 -12.94 -57.52
N ALA A 240 -13.40 -11.86 -56.73
CA ALA A 240 -13.78 -10.53 -57.21
C ALA A 240 -13.10 -9.42 -56.39
N ALA A 241 -12.56 -8.46 -57.13
CA ALA A 241 -11.61 -7.44 -56.72
C ALA A 241 -12.24 -6.10 -56.30
N SER A 242 -11.34 -5.14 -56.04
CA SER A 242 -11.50 -3.68 -55.81
C SER A 242 -11.65 -3.27 -54.34
N GLY A 243 -10.94 -2.29 -53.80
CA GLY A 243 -9.98 -1.33 -54.34
C GLY A 243 -9.91 -0.10 -53.42
N ALA A 244 -8.77 0.60 -53.44
CA ALA A 244 -8.48 1.94 -52.87
C ALA A 244 -8.33 2.03 -51.33
N SER A 245 -7.15 2.33 -50.76
CA SER A 245 -6.34 3.58 -50.79
C SER A 245 -6.94 4.70 -49.92
N GLY A 246 -6.10 5.22 -48.99
CA GLY A 246 -6.42 6.15 -47.89
C GLY A 246 -6.79 7.60 -48.30
N PRO A 247 -6.53 8.66 -47.48
CA PRO A 247 -5.44 8.79 -46.51
C PRO A 247 -5.81 9.40 -45.13
N ALA A 248 -4.76 9.54 -44.31
CA ALA A 248 -4.69 10.29 -43.06
C ALA A 248 -4.97 11.79 -43.24
N THR A 249 -5.42 12.45 -42.16
CA THR A 249 -5.24 13.88 -41.93
C THR A 249 -4.92 14.13 -40.45
N ASP A 250 -3.79 14.78 -40.23
CA ASP A 250 -3.40 15.47 -39.00
C ASP A 250 -4.24 16.75 -38.81
N ALA A 251 -4.50 17.15 -37.56
CA ALA A 251 -4.71 18.55 -37.21
C ALA A 251 -4.51 18.79 -35.70
N GLU A 252 -3.50 19.60 -35.40
CA GLU A 252 -3.18 20.22 -34.12
C GLU A 252 -4.22 21.26 -33.67
N GLY A 253 -4.23 21.53 -32.36
CA GLY A 253 -4.26 22.90 -31.82
C GLY A 253 -5.63 23.49 -31.43
N SER A 254 -5.84 23.69 -30.12
CA SER A 254 -5.87 25.03 -29.51
C SER A 254 -6.64 25.06 -28.18
N SER A 255 -6.00 25.67 -27.19
CA SER A 255 -6.58 26.20 -25.94
C SER A 255 -7.65 27.27 -26.21
N PRO A 256 -8.39 27.66 -25.16
CA PRO A 256 -8.39 29.08 -24.81
C PRO A 256 -8.29 29.35 -23.29
N THR A 257 -7.80 30.56 -23.00
CA THR A 257 -7.57 31.17 -21.68
C THR A 257 -8.70 32.12 -21.27
N ALA A 258 -8.63 32.56 -20.00
CA ALA A 258 -9.30 33.70 -19.33
C ALA A 258 -10.74 33.43 -18.82
N GLY A 259 -11.16 33.83 -17.63
CA GLY A 259 -10.60 34.67 -16.56
C GLY A 259 -11.79 35.27 -15.77
N GLY A 260 -11.73 35.33 -14.43
CA GLY A 260 -12.73 36.02 -13.60
C GLY A 260 -12.53 35.81 -12.09
N PRO A 261 -12.74 36.82 -11.23
CA PRO A 261 -11.96 37.03 -10.00
C PRO A 261 -12.58 36.43 -8.73
N GLY A 262 -11.71 36.10 -7.77
CA GLY A 262 -12.08 35.61 -6.43
C GLY A 262 -12.41 36.75 -5.42
N PRO A 263 -13.15 36.46 -4.34
CA PRO A 263 -13.41 37.42 -3.28
C PRO A 263 -12.23 37.55 -2.30
N ALA A 264 -11.93 38.80 -1.95
CA ALA A 264 -10.81 39.24 -1.13
C ALA A 264 -10.97 38.90 0.37
N ARG A 265 -9.84 38.62 1.03
CA ARG A 265 -9.69 38.60 2.51
C ARG A 265 -9.64 40.04 3.06
N PRO A 266 -10.24 40.33 4.22
CA PRO A 266 -10.09 41.62 4.87
C PRO A 266 -8.70 41.78 5.52
N VAL A 267 -8.08 42.94 5.28
CA VAL A 267 -6.83 43.43 5.89
C VAL A 267 -7.18 44.26 7.14
N PRO A 268 -6.41 44.17 8.24
CA PRO A 268 -6.66 44.96 9.47
C PRO A 268 -6.22 46.43 9.33
N PRO A 269 -6.78 47.36 10.12
CA PRO A 269 -6.40 48.77 10.08
C PRO A 269 -5.03 49.07 10.73
N PRO A 270 -4.34 50.15 10.31
CA PRO A 270 -2.99 50.47 10.73
C PRO A 270 -2.90 51.33 12.01
N GLY A 271 -1.90 51.01 12.83
CA GLY A 271 -1.02 51.89 13.62
C GLY A 271 -1.58 53.08 14.41
N ALA A 272 -1.39 53.03 15.73
CA ALA A 272 -1.02 54.21 16.51
C ALA A 272 0.26 53.89 17.29
N ALA A 273 1.33 54.61 16.94
CA ALA A 273 2.55 54.71 17.72
C ALA A 273 2.30 55.62 18.93
N ASP A 274 2.88 55.29 20.09
CA ASP A 274 3.67 56.26 20.86
C ASP A 274 4.39 55.64 22.07
N ARG A 275 5.65 56.10 22.27
CA ARG A 275 6.44 56.23 23.52
C ARG A 275 6.82 54.95 24.27
N ALA A 276 8.10 54.58 24.46
CA ALA A 276 9.29 55.32 24.93
C ALA A 276 9.12 55.97 26.31
N ASP A 277 9.42 55.19 27.35
CA ASP A 277 9.97 55.55 28.67
C ASP A 277 10.66 54.22 29.12
N ASP A 278 11.98 54.05 29.04
CA ASP A 278 13.01 54.56 29.95
C ASP A 278 12.52 54.79 31.39
N ASP A 279 12.69 53.76 32.22
CA ASP A 279 13.10 53.97 33.61
C ASP A 279 13.92 52.76 34.06
N GLY A 280 15.17 53.05 34.40
CA GLY A 280 16.08 52.12 35.05
C GLY A 280 15.93 52.13 36.57
N ALA A 281 16.81 51.34 37.17
CA ALA A 281 17.20 51.33 38.58
C ALA A 281 16.28 50.59 39.58
N GLY A 282 16.86 49.51 40.13
CA GLY A 282 17.11 49.51 41.56
C GLY A 282 16.55 48.34 42.36
N SER A 283 17.49 47.54 42.88
CA SER A 283 17.38 46.53 43.96
C SER A 283 16.97 45.11 43.56
#